data_AF-A0A016SLU2-F1
#
_entry.id   AF-A0A016SLU2-F1
#
_cell.length_a   1.000
_cell.length_b   1.000
_cell.length_c   1.000
_cell.angle_alpha   90.00
_cell.angle_beta   90.00
_cell.angle_gamma   90.00
#
_symmetry.space_group_name_H-M   'P 1'
#
loop_
_entity.id
_entity.type
_entity.pdbx_description
1 polymer ?
#
loop_
_entity_poly.entity_id
_entity_poly.type
_entity_poly.pdbx_seq_one_letter_code
_entity_poly.pdbx_strand_id
1 'polypeptide(L)'
;MKTLIVVLIVAASACIMATSNCPEKRQKLEDYSGREPFVITTKVVRRGQYMYAFKNTVFLKSRWRWVFGFPEVYFMPDGCEELLKNGTNSTLGFNDKFELVTIYE
;
A
#
# COMPACT_ATOMS: atom_id res chain seq x y z
N MET A 1 50.81 -23.34 22.77
CA MET A 1 50.41 -21.98 23.22
C MET A 1 49.57 -21.39 22.11
N LYS A 2 48.28 -21.12 22.39
CA LYS A 2 47.31 -20.57 21.44
C LYS A 2 47.20 -19.08 21.71
N THR A 3 47.43 -18.25 20.70
CA THR A 3 47.00 -16.86 20.72
C THR A 3 46.60 -16.50 19.30
N LEU A 4 45.30 -16.58 19.01
CA LEU A 4 44.73 -16.07 17.78
C LEU A 4 43.86 -14.88 18.18
N ILE A 5 44.40 -13.69 17.96
CA ILE A 5 43.72 -12.42 18.13
C ILE A 5 42.87 -12.23 16.87
N VAL A 6 41.57 -12.49 16.97
CA VAL A 6 40.62 -12.06 15.95
C VAL A 6 40.10 -10.70 16.38
N VAL A 7 40.67 -9.66 15.77
CA VAL A 7 40.29 -8.26 15.98
C VAL A 7 39.18 -7.88 15.00
N LEU A 8 38.10 -7.41 15.62
CA LEU A 8 37.15 -6.40 15.20
C LEU A 8 36.17 -6.65 14.04
N ILE A 9 34.91 -6.78 14.45
CA ILE A 9 33.80 -5.87 14.13
C ILE A 9 33.75 -5.42 12.66
N VAL A 10 32.91 -6.10 11.87
CA VAL A 10 32.09 -5.38 10.90
C VAL A 10 30.66 -5.51 11.39
N ALA A 11 30.11 -4.35 11.69
CA ALA A 11 28.76 -4.15 12.16
C ALA A 11 27.79 -5.11 11.46
N ALA A 12 27.11 -5.94 12.24
CA ALA A 12 25.75 -6.29 11.92
C ALA A 12 25.01 -4.95 11.84
N SER A 13 25.03 -4.36 10.64
CA SER A 13 24.17 -3.26 10.29
C SER A 13 22.79 -3.84 10.49
N ALA A 14 22.21 -3.56 11.65
CA ALA A 14 20.79 -3.51 11.80
C ALA A 14 20.32 -2.49 10.75
N CYS A 15 20.14 -2.97 9.52
CA CYS A 15 19.08 -2.47 8.69
C CYS A 15 17.84 -2.72 9.54
N ILE A 16 17.53 -1.75 10.39
CA ILE A 16 16.17 -1.45 10.80
C ILE A 16 15.52 -1.15 9.46
N MET A 17 15.12 -2.22 8.75
CA MET A 17 14.27 -2.09 7.60
C MET A 17 13.06 -1.42 8.21
N ALA A 18 12.87 -0.14 7.91
CA ALA A 18 11.53 0.39 7.89
C ALA A 18 10.77 -0.62 7.05
N THR A 19 10.02 -1.52 7.70
CA THR A 19 9.06 -2.37 7.05
C THR A 19 8.05 -1.38 6.51
N SER A 20 8.34 -0.91 5.29
CA SER A 20 7.40 -0.15 4.53
C SER A 20 6.21 -1.09 4.39
N ASN A 21 5.12 -0.75 5.07
CA ASN A 21 3.89 -1.54 5.02
C ASN A 21 3.27 -1.32 3.64
N CYS A 22 3.90 -1.90 2.62
CA CYS A 22 3.42 -1.84 1.26
C CYS A 22 2.06 -2.56 1.19
N PRO A 23 1.12 -2.05 0.37
CA PRO A 23 -0.11 -2.75 0.09
C PRO A 23 0.15 -4.16 -0.45
N GLU A 24 -0.59 -5.15 0.04
CA GLU A 24 -0.51 -6.52 -0.45
C GLU A 24 -1.20 -6.66 -1.81
N LYS A 25 -0.68 -7.50 -2.70
CA LYS A 25 -1.38 -7.89 -3.92
C LYS A 25 -2.24 -9.12 -3.67
N ARG A 26 -3.51 -9.07 -4.09
CA ARG A 26 -4.45 -10.21 -3.98
C ARG A 26 -5.26 -10.38 -5.26
N GLN A 27 -5.83 -11.55 -5.47
CA GLN A 27 -6.75 -11.79 -6.59
C GLN A 27 -8.09 -11.08 -6.33
N LYS A 28 -8.72 -10.57 -7.39
CA LYS A 28 -10.10 -10.06 -7.30
C LYS A 28 -11.07 -11.16 -6.85
N LEU A 29 -11.92 -10.80 -5.91
CA LEU A 29 -13.01 -11.64 -5.43
C LEU A 29 -14.33 -11.10 -5.99
N GLU A 30 -15.29 -11.99 -6.25
CA GLU A 30 -16.61 -11.59 -6.78
C GLU A 30 -17.40 -10.72 -5.79
N ASP A 31 -17.24 -10.97 -4.48
CA ASP A 31 -18.00 -10.31 -3.42
C ASP A 31 -17.15 -9.36 -2.54
N TYR A 32 -15.83 -9.33 -2.76
CA TYR A 32 -14.87 -8.61 -1.91
C TYR A 32 -15.10 -8.85 -0.40
N SER A 33 -15.43 -10.09 -0.03
CA SER A 33 -15.61 -10.56 1.36
C SER A 33 -14.34 -10.54 2.22
N GLY A 34 -13.24 -10.02 1.68
CA GLY A 34 -11.98 -9.79 2.39
C GLY A 34 -12.12 -8.92 3.65
N ARG A 35 -11.01 -8.79 4.38
CA ARG A 35 -10.97 -8.04 5.64
C ARG A 35 -11.18 -6.53 5.45
N GLU A 36 -10.97 -6.04 4.24
CA GLU A 36 -10.94 -4.63 3.91
C GLU A 36 -12.37 -4.03 4.05
N PRO A 37 -12.59 -3.06 4.96
CA PRO A 37 -13.89 -2.42 5.15
C PRO A 37 -14.33 -1.58 3.96
N PHE A 38 -13.37 -1.09 3.17
CA PHE A 38 -13.62 -0.32 1.96
C PHE A 38 -12.90 -0.95 0.77
N VAL A 39 -13.62 -1.15 -0.31
CA VAL A 39 -13.05 -1.56 -1.58
C VAL A 39 -13.60 -0.66 -2.67
N ILE A 40 -12.70 -0.10 -3.47
CA ILE A 40 -13.05 0.81 -4.57
C ILE A 40 -12.50 0.29 -5.89
N THR A 41 -13.12 0.71 -6.98
CA THR A 41 -12.47 0.79 -8.29
C THR A 41 -12.25 2.25 -8.66
N THR A 42 -11.08 2.57 -9.18
CA THR A 42 -10.72 3.95 -9.52
C THR A 42 -9.67 3.98 -10.62
N LYS A 43 -9.66 5.06 -11.41
CA LYS A 43 -8.52 5.39 -12.27
C LYS A 43 -7.43 6.02 -11.42
N VAL A 44 -6.24 5.44 -11.45
CA VAL A 44 -5.07 5.95 -10.73
C VAL A 44 -4.31 6.93 -11.61
N VAL A 45 -4.00 8.12 -11.10
CA VAL A 45 -3.22 9.15 -11.80
C VAL A 45 -2.05 9.58 -10.93
N ARG A 46 -0.82 9.31 -11.37
CA ARG A 46 0.39 9.73 -10.67
C ARG A 46 0.55 11.25 -10.78
N ARG A 47 0.72 11.93 -9.63
CA ARG A 47 0.89 13.39 -9.52
C ARG A 47 2.29 13.79 -9.02
N GLY A 48 3.04 12.85 -8.46
CA GLY A 48 4.41 13.05 -8.00
C GLY A 48 5.09 11.71 -7.78
N GLN A 49 6.28 11.72 -7.16
CA GLN A 49 7.04 10.50 -6.91
C GLN A 49 6.24 9.49 -6.06
N TYR A 50 5.59 9.98 -5.00
CA TYR A 50 4.84 9.16 -4.03
C TYR A 50 3.33 9.44 -4.03
N MET A 51 2.86 10.38 -4.87
CA MET A 51 1.52 10.93 -4.79
C MET A 51 0.64 10.44 -5.95
N TYR A 52 -0.50 9.83 -5.61
CA TYR A 52 -1.46 9.25 -6.54
C TYR A 52 -2.84 9.86 -6.32
N ALA A 53 -3.46 10.37 -7.38
CA ALA A 53 -4.83 10.82 -7.37
C ALA A 53 -5.78 9.71 -7.84
N PHE A 54 -6.90 9.56 -7.15
CA PHE A 54 -7.99 8.65 -7.50
C PHE A 54 -9.06 9.43 -8.26
N LYS A 55 -9.42 8.96 -9.46
CA LYS A 55 -10.43 9.56 -10.33
C LYS A 55 -11.50 8.55 -10.70
N ASN A 56 -12.74 9.02 -10.80
CA ASN A 56 -13.92 8.20 -11.09
C ASN A 56 -14.07 7.04 -10.08
N THR A 57 -13.89 7.34 -8.80
CA THR A 57 -13.94 6.36 -7.72
C THR A 57 -15.36 5.80 -7.56
N VAL A 58 -15.48 4.48 -7.59
CA VAL A 58 -16.72 3.74 -7.32
C VAL A 58 -16.46 2.77 -6.17
N PHE A 59 -17.32 2.79 -5.16
CA PHE A 59 -17.22 1.88 -4.01
C PHE A 59 -17.89 0.54 -4.33
N LEU A 60 -17.11 -0.53 -4.29
CA LEU A 60 -17.58 -1.92 -4.40
C LEU A 60 -17.99 -2.46 -3.03
N LYS A 61 -17.33 -1.98 -1.96
CA LYS A 61 -17.66 -2.27 -0.57
C LYS A 61 -17.46 -1.04 0.28
N SER A 62 -18.40 -0.75 1.17
CA SER A 62 -18.26 0.29 2.19
C SER A 62 -19.10 -0.06 3.41
N ARG A 63 -18.49 0.03 4.60
CA ARG A 63 -19.26 0.12 5.85
C ARG A 63 -19.85 1.54 5.92
N TRP A 64 -21.16 1.67 5.75
CA TRP A 64 -21.92 2.90 5.46
C TRP A 64 -21.60 4.16 6.29
N ARG A 65 -21.97 5.32 5.71
CA ARG A 65 -21.93 6.75 6.15
C ARG A 65 -20.63 7.54 5.92
N TRP A 66 -19.51 6.87 5.62
CA TRP A 66 -18.18 7.51 5.55
C TRP A 66 -17.61 7.69 4.14
N VAL A 67 -18.46 7.75 3.11
CA VAL A 67 -18.01 8.20 1.77
C VAL A 67 -17.58 9.67 1.82
N PHE A 68 -18.19 10.46 2.71
CA PHE A 68 -17.77 11.82 3.00
C PHE A 68 -16.40 11.80 3.69
N GLY A 69 -15.36 12.24 2.99
CA GLY A 69 -14.00 12.30 3.51
C GLY A 69 -13.07 11.17 3.04
N PHE A 70 -13.51 10.30 2.13
CA PHE A 70 -12.59 9.39 1.46
C PHE A 70 -11.53 10.19 0.68
N PRO A 71 -10.23 9.86 0.81
CA PRO A 71 -9.17 10.65 0.21
C PRO A 71 -9.20 10.56 -1.32
N GLU A 72 -9.22 11.72 -2.00
CA GLU A 72 -9.01 11.78 -3.45
C GLU A 72 -7.54 11.61 -3.85
N VAL A 73 -6.63 11.79 -2.89
CA VAL A 73 -5.18 11.71 -3.09
C VAL A 73 -4.60 10.80 -2.02
N TYR A 74 -3.75 9.88 -2.43
CA TYR A 74 -3.03 8.95 -1.58
C TYR A 74 -1.53 9.14 -1.72
N PHE A 75 -0.83 9.07 -0.59
CA PHE A 75 0.62 9.07 -0.53
C PHE A 75 1.08 7.64 -0.28
N MET A 76 1.76 7.08 -1.28
CA MET A 76 2.33 5.74 -1.20
C MET A 76 3.53 5.76 -0.24
N PRO A 77 3.67 4.77 0.66
CA PRO A 77 4.87 4.61 1.46
C PRO A 77 6.11 4.45 0.59
N ASP A 78 7.25 4.93 1.10
CA ASP A 78 8.54 4.84 0.42
C ASP A 78 8.88 3.37 0.10
N GLY A 79 9.34 3.12 -1.13
CA GLY A 79 9.67 1.79 -1.64
C GLY A 79 8.48 1.00 -2.21
N CYS A 80 7.27 1.56 -2.24
CA CYS A 80 6.06 0.90 -2.76
C CYS A 80 5.48 1.60 -4.02
N GLU A 81 6.17 2.59 -4.58
CA GLU A 81 5.67 3.49 -5.63
C GLU A 81 5.31 2.75 -6.92
N GLU A 82 6.03 1.68 -7.23
CA GLU A 82 5.83 0.91 -8.47
C GLU A 82 4.60 -0.02 -8.41
N LEU A 83 3.97 -0.18 -7.24
CA LEU A 83 2.82 -1.08 -7.10
C LEU A 83 1.56 -0.57 -7.79
N LEU A 84 1.41 0.75 -7.94
CA LEU A 84 0.31 1.36 -8.66
C LEU A 84 0.76 1.86 -10.03
N LYS A 85 0.14 1.33 -11.08
CA LYS A 85 0.38 1.75 -12.46
C LYS A 85 -0.37 3.05 -12.76
N ASN A 86 0.32 4.00 -13.38
CA ASN A 86 -0.29 5.27 -13.77
C ASN A 86 -1.28 5.08 -14.93
N GLY A 87 -2.42 5.74 -14.87
CA GLY A 87 -3.43 5.75 -15.93
C GLY A 87 -4.32 4.50 -15.98
N THR A 88 -4.11 3.53 -15.10
CA THR A 88 -4.89 2.27 -15.08
C THR A 88 -6.09 2.36 -14.14
N ASN A 89 -7.15 1.62 -14.48
CA ASN A 89 -8.20 1.32 -13.53
C ASN A 89 -7.70 0.23 -12.58
N SER A 90 -7.80 0.46 -11.28
CA SER A 90 -7.33 -0.44 -10.24
C SER A 90 -8.43 -0.65 -9.22
N THR A 91 -8.52 -1.89 -8.72
CA THR A 91 -9.38 -2.22 -7.59
C THR A 91 -8.53 -2.22 -6.33
N LEU A 92 -8.90 -1.41 -5.35
CA LEU A 92 -8.07 -1.07 -4.19
C LEU A 92 -8.85 -1.28 -2.90
N GLY A 93 -8.23 -1.92 -1.91
CA GLY A 93 -8.78 -2.20 -0.59
C GLY A 93 -8.12 -1.35 0.49
N PHE A 94 -8.95 -0.72 1.33
CA PHE A 94 -8.52 0.20 2.37
C PHE A 94 -9.03 -0.25 3.75
N ASN A 95 -8.25 0.06 4.78
CA ASN A 95 -8.64 -0.15 6.17
C ASN A 95 -9.56 0.99 6.71
N ASP A 96 -9.96 0.91 7.98
CA ASP A 96 -10.84 1.89 8.62
C ASP A 96 -10.23 3.31 8.74
N LYS A 97 -8.93 3.47 8.49
CA LYS A 97 -8.21 4.76 8.47
C LYS A 97 -8.00 5.31 7.06
N PHE A 98 -8.57 4.67 6.03
CA PHE A 98 -8.31 4.96 4.61
C PHE A 98 -6.85 4.80 4.19
N GLU A 99 -6.10 3.91 4.85
CA GLU A 99 -4.79 3.48 4.36
C GLU A 99 -4.98 2.36 3.34
N LEU A 100 -4.28 2.45 2.20
CA LEU A 100 -4.30 1.41 1.18
C LEU A 100 -3.57 0.19 1.71
N VAL A 101 -4.29 -0.93 1.85
CA VAL A 101 -3.72 -2.19 2.38
C VAL A 101 -3.71 -3.29 1.33
N THR A 102 -4.51 -3.20 0.28
CA THR A 102 -4.60 -4.25 -0.74
C THR A 102 -4.81 -3.67 -2.14
N ILE A 103 -4.12 -4.25 -3.12
CA ILE A 103 -4.32 -4.02 -4.55
C ILE A 103 -4.84 -5.32 -5.15
N TYR A 104 -6.04 -5.30 -5.71
CA TYR A 104 -6.65 -6.47 -6.35
C TYR A 104 -6.34 -6.50 -7.86
N GLU A 105 -5.68 -7.57 -8.31
CA GLU A 105 -5.32 -7.80 -9.72
C GLU A 105 -6.26 -8.82 -10.38
#